data_AF-A0AA42SFM1-F1
#
_entry.id   AF-A0AA42SFM1-F1
#
_cell.length_a   1.000
_cell.length_b   1.000
_cell.length_c   1.000
_cell.angle_alpha   90.00
_cell.angle_beta   90.00
_cell.angle_gamma   90.00
#
_symmetry.space_group_name_H-M   'P 1'
#
loop_
_entity.id
_entity.type
_entity.pdbx_description
1 polymer ?
#
loop_
_entity_poly.entity_id
_entity_poly.type
_entity_poly.pdbx_seq_one_letter_code
_entity_poly.pdbx_strand_id
1 'polypeptide(L)'
;MKLVHIVDTDQSMWIDVDVFFQQSEMELNQWRSKISEQYKRDNNNPYFTCAWCQSPVILARRTDHMQSNASATFFFRHIPEIENNQNFKCPFKHIKQLSAQEKTALKYQIAKETQQHKLLKENIYKSLQVDKTFSDIYIEQVRKSIDLKQWRRPDVSALYQKQLVVFEGQLSTTFLNVIIDRKIFYQDNKACLLWIFNHFEPTEKAKKQSMQDIYYNNNANAFVVNDSTVAQSIIGKVFVLECHYLKPEILNNQIINKWNTEFIEFQNLVHNESTKQIYYFDYESAYRELKQKLGLPHNYIQESPNPNEKLKVQRYLASLEDENIEPEVQSKTRYELLMEFDGLWRKARYLTDGQFNAQWFVIRNELEKIGISVPKYILHAPYKSVINSILSAKDGFVVGNQLRDMVGVAHNLMEHHPAYIKHFMLTLKVTGKSNLLNERDNSGKWKERYKKYTQQPEEAKIYKHDLNQFIEFLVPEFKGQLISWGESCGFHSKINPQE
;
A
#
# COMPACT_ATOMS: atom_id res chain seq x y z
N MET A 1 4.55 -23.44 -14.85
CA MET A 1 4.66 -22.71 -13.58
C MET A 1 3.43 -23.03 -12.71
N LYS A 2 3.57 -23.25 -11.39
CA LYS A 2 2.42 -23.58 -10.51
C LYS A 2 1.68 -22.30 -10.10
N LEU A 3 0.41 -22.20 -10.50
CA LEU A 3 -0.49 -21.13 -10.12
C LEU A 3 -1.20 -21.49 -8.82
N VAL A 4 -1.35 -20.50 -7.93
CA VAL A 4 -2.03 -20.64 -6.62
C VAL A 4 -3.21 -19.69 -6.44
N HIS A 5 -3.50 -18.91 -7.48
CA HIS A 5 -4.45 -17.81 -7.48
C HIS A 5 -5.40 -18.01 -8.66
N ILE A 6 -6.43 -18.82 -8.44
CA ILE A 6 -7.36 -19.27 -9.48
C ILE A 6 -8.74 -18.71 -9.18
N VAL A 7 -9.47 -18.33 -10.22
CA VAL A 7 -10.84 -17.83 -10.14
C VAL A 7 -11.75 -18.81 -10.85
N ASP A 8 -12.83 -19.20 -10.17
CA ASP A 8 -14.01 -19.85 -10.75
C ASP A 8 -14.82 -18.80 -11.50
N THR A 9 -15.01 -18.99 -12.81
CA THR A 9 -15.68 -18.02 -13.67
C THR A 9 -17.19 -17.99 -13.47
N ASP A 10 -17.78 -19.15 -13.16
CA ASP A 10 -19.24 -19.28 -13.02
C ASP A 10 -19.69 -18.61 -11.73
N GLN A 11 -18.93 -18.82 -10.65
CA GLN A 11 -19.25 -18.26 -9.33
C GLN A 11 -18.53 -16.94 -9.06
N SER A 12 -17.67 -16.49 -9.99
CA SER A 12 -16.80 -15.32 -9.83
C SER A 12 -16.05 -15.31 -8.49
N MET A 13 -15.61 -16.48 -8.03
CA MET A 13 -14.99 -16.68 -6.72
C MET A 13 -13.54 -17.11 -6.81
N TRP A 14 -12.78 -16.86 -5.76
CA TRP A 14 -11.43 -17.39 -5.61
C TRP A 14 -11.46 -18.85 -5.19
N ILE A 15 -10.72 -19.67 -5.92
CA ILE A 15 -10.47 -21.05 -5.54
C ILE A 15 -9.31 -21.07 -4.56
N ASP A 16 -9.60 -21.54 -3.35
CA ASP A 16 -8.56 -21.92 -2.41
C ASP A 16 -7.89 -23.20 -2.92
N VAL A 17 -6.71 -23.05 -3.52
CA VAL A 17 -6.01 -24.17 -4.14
C VAL A 17 -5.61 -25.24 -3.14
N ASP A 18 -5.32 -24.86 -1.88
CA ASP A 18 -4.90 -25.83 -0.86
C ASP A 18 -6.08 -26.71 -0.43
N VAL A 19 -7.30 -26.14 -0.38
CA VAL A 19 -8.54 -26.88 -0.14
C VAL A 19 -8.93 -27.72 -1.36
N PHE A 20 -8.84 -27.12 -2.56
CA PHE A 20 -9.16 -27.81 -3.81
C PHE A 20 -8.33 -29.09 -3.96
N PHE A 21 -7.07 -29.10 -3.52
CA PHE A 21 -6.19 -30.25 -3.59
C PHE A 21 -6.36 -31.29 -2.47
N GLN A 22 -7.25 -31.09 -1.50
CA GLN A 22 -7.59 -32.11 -0.49
C GLN A 22 -8.54 -33.20 -1.03
N GLN A 23 -9.11 -33.00 -2.21
CA GLN A 23 -9.94 -33.98 -2.91
C GLN A 23 -9.14 -35.25 -3.26
N SER A 24 -9.85 -36.37 -3.39
CA SER A 24 -9.25 -37.65 -3.81
C SER A 24 -8.63 -37.55 -5.20
N GLU A 25 -7.66 -38.43 -5.50
CA GLU A 25 -7.06 -38.48 -6.84
C GLU A 25 -8.10 -38.72 -7.94
N MET A 26 -9.18 -39.46 -7.65
CA MET A 26 -10.29 -39.66 -8.58
C MET A 26 -11.00 -38.33 -8.89
N GLU A 27 -11.37 -37.56 -7.88
CA GLU A 27 -12.04 -36.26 -8.03
C GLU A 27 -11.16 -35.24 -8.75
N LEU A 28 -9.86 -35.20 -8.44
CA LEU A 28 -8.90 -34.31 -9.12
C LEU A 28 -8.74 -34.68 -10.60
N ASN A 29 -8.76 -35.97 -10.94
CA ASN A 29 -8.75 -36.40 -12.35
C ASN A 29 -10.08 -36.04 -13.06
N GLN A 30 -11.22 -36.16 -12.38
CA GLN A 30 -12.51 -35.70 -12.93
C GLN A 30 -12.50 -34.19 -13.19
N TRP A 31 -11.99 -33.39 -12.25
CA TRP A 31 -11.81 -31.95 -12.46
C TRP A 31 -10.89 -31.64 -13.63
N ARG A 32 -9.76 -32.35 -13.75
CA ARG A 32 -8.83 -32.19 -14.87
C ARG A 32 -9.53 -32.43 -16.22
N SER A 33 -10.36 -33.46 -16.33
CA SER A 33 -11.16 -33.72 -17.54
C SER A 33 -12.19 -32.63 -17.78
N LYS A 34 -12.99 -32.27 -16.76
CA LYS A 34 -14.04 -31.23 -16.87
C LYS A 34 -13.49 -29.87 -17.32
N ILE A 35 -12.40 -29.40 -16.70
CA ILE A 35 -11.75 -28.12 -17.05
C ILE A 35 -11.27 -28.15 -18.51
N SER A 36 -10.65 -29.26 -18.92
CA SER A 36 -10.11 -29.41 -20.28
C SER A 36 -11.20 -29.53 -21.34
N GLU A 37 -12.28 -30.27 -21.03
CA GLU A 37 -13.44 -30.42 -21.91
C GLU A 37 -14.19 -29.10 -22.10
N GLN A 38 -14.43 -28.36 -21.02
CA GLN A 38 -15.11 -27.07 -21.09
C GLN A 38 -14.33 -26.09 -21.96
N TYR A 39 -13.02 -25.96 -21.71
CA TYR A 39 -12.18 -25.10 -22.53
C TYR A 39 -12.24 -25.51 -24.01
N LYS A 40 -12.12 -26.80 -24.34
CA LYS A 40 -12.20 -27.27 -25.74
C LYS A 40 -13.56 -27.02 -26.41
N ARG A 41 -14.65 -27.03 -25.65
CA ARG A 41 -16.01 -26.77 -26.15
C ARG A 41 -16.26 -25.28 -26.35
N ASP A 42 -15.82 -24.46 -25.41
CA ASP A 42 -15.97 -23.01 -25.43
C ASP A 42 -14.75 -22.32 -24.80
N ASN A 43 -13.84 -21.85 -25.66
CA ASN A 43 -12.64 -21.14 -25.24
C ASN A 43 -12.95 -19.78 -24.56
N ASN A 44 -14.14 -19.21 -24.79
CA ASN A 44 -14.53 -17.92 -24.22
C ASN A 44 -15.16 -18.06 -22.84
N ASN A 45 -15.57 -19.26 -22.44
CA ASN A 45 -16.16 -19.54 -21.14
C ASN A 45 -15.45 -20.70 -20.40
N PRO A 46 -14.18 -20.51 -20.00
CA PRO A 46 -13.41 -21.54 -19.29
C PRO A 46 -13.85 -21.64 -17.83
N TYR A 47 -14.01 -22.84 -17.26
CA TYR A 47 -14.36 -23.01 -15.84
C TYR A 47 -13.47 -22.18 -14.90
N PHE A 48 -12.14 -22.23 -15.12
CA PHE A 48 -11.16 -21.61 -14.23
C PHE A 48 -10.20 -20.70 -14.99
N THR A 49 -9.90 -19.55 -14.40
CA THR A 49 -8.93 -18.57 -14.92
C THR A 49 -7.86 -18.21 -13.91
N CYS A 50 -6.72 -17.73 -14.41
CA CYS A 50 -5.67 -17.15 -13.58
C CYS A 50 -6.11 -15.78 -13.09
N ALA A 51 -6.09 -15.55 -11.78
CA ALA A 51 -6.50 -14.26 -11.22
C ALA A 51 -5.66 -13.07 -11.73
N TRP A 52 -4.41 -13.32 -12.15
CA TRP A 52 -3.47 -12.27 -12.54
C TRP A 52 -3.64 -11.77 -13.97
N CYS A 53 -4.01 -12.65 -14.91
CA CYS A 53 -4.12 -12.31 -16.33
C CYS A 53 -5.45 -12.72 -16.96
N GLN A 54 -6.36 -13.26 -16.15
CA GLN A 54 -7.69 -13.76 -16.55
C GLN A 54 -7.66 -14.85 -17.63
N SER A 55 -6.48 -15.37 -17.94
CA SER A 55 -6.34 -16.38 -18.97
C SER A 55 -6.73 -17.75 -18.42
N PRO A 56 -7.36 -18.61 -19.26
CA PRO A 56 -7.75 -19.95 -18.88
C PRO A 56 -6.59 -20.75 -18.26
N VAL A 57 -6.92 -21.57 -17.27
CA VAL A 57 -5.98 -22.49 -16.63
C VAL A 57 -6.39 -23.93 -16.83
N ILE A 58 -5.41 -24.83 -16.74
CA ILE A 58 -5.63 -26.27 -16.69
C ILE A 58 -5.11 -26.82 -15.37
N LEU A 59 -5.68 -27.95 -14.96
CA LEU A 59 -5.20 -28.74 -13.85
C LEU A 59 -4.18 -29.77 -14.34
N ALA A 60 -2.90 -29.53 -14.10
CA ALA A 60 -1.79 -30.41 -14.48
C ALA A 60 -1.50 -31.48 -13.42
N ARG A 61 -0.98 -32.62 -13.88
CA ARG A 61 -0.52 -33.75 -13.06
C ARG A 61 0.98 -33.93 -13.29
N ARG A 62 1.76 -34.11 -12.22
CA ARG A 62 3.17 -34.51 -12.26
C ARG A 62 3.33 -35.79 -11.45
N THR A 63 3.93 -36.80 -12.06
CA THR A 63 4.44 -38.00 -11.40
C THR A 63 5.87 -37.73 -10.95
N ASP A 64 6.18 -37.96 -9.67
CA ASP A 64 7.56 -37.94 -9.21
C ASP A 64 8.19 -39.29 -9.51
N HIS A 65 9.15 -39.31 -10.42
CA HIS A 65 9.79 -40.55 -10.88
C HIS A 65 10.88 -41.06 -9.94
N MET A 66 11.19 -40.33 -8.86
CA MET A 66 12.28 -40.68 -7.92
C MET A 66 11.86 -41.56 -6.74
N GLN A 67 10.56 -41.83 -6.53
CA GLN A 67 10.09 -42.70 -5.45
C GLN A 67 8.99 -43.62 -5.95
N SER A 68 9.19 -44.93 -5.82
CA SER A 68 8.30 -46.00 -6.29
C SER A 68 6.91 -46.03 -5.64
N ASN A 69 6.63 -45.18 -4.65
CA ASN A 69 5.35 -45.04 -3.94
C ASN A 69 4.86 -43.58 -3.83
N ALA A 70 5.37 -42.64 -4.62
CA ALA A 70 4.93 -41.24 -4.54
C ALA A 70 3.59 -41.02 -5.24
N SER A 71 2.61 -40.51 -4.48
CA SER A 71 1.30 -40.08 -5.01
C SER A 71 1.47 -38.96 -6.05
N ALA A 72 0.66 -38.98 -7.11
CA ALA A 72 0.74 -37.97 -8.15
C ALA A 72 0.43 -36.56 -7.58
N THR A 73 1.24 -35.57 -7.97
CA THR A 73 1.04 -34.18 -7.52
C THR A 73 0.26 -33.38 -8.56
N PHE A 74 -0.82 -32.75 -8.12
CA PHE A 74 -1.67 -31.88 -8.95
C PHE A 74 -1.33 -30.40 -8.74
N PHE A 75 -1.46 -29.60 -9.80
CA PHE A 75 -1.25 -28.16 -9.73
C PHE A 75 -1.91 -27.43 -10.89
N PHE A 76 -2.32 -26.19 -10.68
CA PHE A 76 -2.81 -25.33 -11.76
C PHE A 76 -1.66 -24.72 -12.55
N ARG A 77 -1.87 -24.56 -13.86
CA ARG A 77 -0.97 -23.82 -14.75
C ARG A 77 -1.75 -23.19 -15.90
N HIS A 78 -1.15 -22.22 -16.58
CA HIS A 78 -1.68 -21.74 -17.84
C HIS A 78 -1.66 -22.85 -18.89
N ILE A 79 -2.61 -22.75 -19.82
CA ILE A 79 -2.69 -23.56 -21.03
C ILE A 79 -1.42 -23.32 -21.87
N PRO A 80 -0.65 -24.37 -22.23
CA PRO A 80 0.62 -24.23 -22.94
C PRO A 80 0.53 -23.42 -24.24
N GLU A 81 -0.55 -23.60 -25.00
CA GLU A 81 -0.81 -22.90 -26.25
C GLU A 81 -0.91 -21.38 -26.04
N ILE A 82 -1.49 -20.96 -24.91
CA ILE A 82 -1.58 -19.55 -24.51
C ILE A 82 -0.24 -19.09 -23.92
N GLU A 83 0.35 -19.89 -23.03
CA GLU A 83 1.54 -19.54 -22.27
C GLU A 83 2.79 -19.34 -23.14
N ASN A 84 2.85 -20.07 -24.26
CA ASN A 84 3.95 -20.05 -25.23
C ASN A 84 3.81 -18.95 -26.29
N ASN A 85 2.67 -18.24 -26.33
CA ASN A 85 2.51 -17.10 -27.22
C ASN A 85 3.41 -15.94 -26.76
N GLN A 86 4.19 -15.35 -27.68
CA GLN A 86 5.13 -14.26 -27.36
C GLN A 86 4.44 -13.01 -26.80
N ASN A 87 3.16 -12.81 -27.13
CA ASN A 87 2.35 -11.70 -26.63
C ASN A 87 1.70 -11.97 -25.26
N PHE A 88 1.78 -13.20 -24.75
CA PHE A 88 1.20 -13.56 -23.46
C PHE A 88 2.05 -13.04 -22.30
N LYS A 89 1.50 -12.08 -21.55
CA LYS A 89 2.13 -11.51 -20.36
C LYS A 89 1.27 -11.77 -19.14
N CYS A 90 1.77 -12.61 -18.23
CA CYS A 90 1.16 -12.83 -16.93
C CYS A 90 2.05 -12.25 -15.83
N PRO A 91 1.56 -11.31 -15.01
CA PRO A 91 2.34 -10.70 -13.92
C PRO A 91 2.89 -11.73 -12.93
N PHE A 92 2.19 -12.85 -12.76
CA PHE A 92 2.62 -13.93 -11.88
C PHE A 92 3.99 -14.53 -12.28
N LYS A 93 4.39 -14.49 -13.57
CA LYS A 93 5.72 -14.95 -14.04
C LYS A 93 6.86 -14.16 -13.41
N HIS A 94 6.63 -12.89 -13.10
CA HIS A 94 7.62 -11.98 -12.53
C HIS A 94 7.30 -11.61 -11.07
N ILE A 95 6.37 -12.32 -10.41
CA ILE A 95 5.88 -11.92 -9.08
C ILE A 95 6.98 -11.83 -8.02
N LYS A 96 8.04 -12.63 -8.14
CA LYS A 96 9.21 -12.58 -7.24
C LYS A 96 10.04 -11.30 -7.42
N GLN A 97 9.95 -10.65 -8.58
CA GLN A 97 10.67 -9.42 -8.93
C GLN A 97 9.89 -8.15 -8.54
N LEU A 98 8.64 -8.29 -8.07
CA LEU A 98 7.79 -7.19 -7.62
C LEU A 98 8.08 -6.82 -6.16
N SER A 99 8.12 -5.52 -5.86
CA SER A 99 8.17 -4.98 -4.50
C SER A 99 6.91 -5.34 -3.69
N ALA A 100 6.97 -5.20 -2.37
CA ALA A 100 5.81 -5.45 -1.51
C ALA A 100 4.62 -4.54 -1.85
N GLN A 101 4.88 -3.27 -2.20
CA GLN A 101 3.86 -2.32 -2.64
C GLN A 101 3.28 -2.69 -4.01
N GLU A 102 4.09 -3.14 -4.96
CA GLU A 102 3.59 -3.60 -6.27
C GLU A 102 2.80 -4.90 -6.15
N LYS A 103 3.25 -5.85 -5.34
CA LYS A 103 2.47 -7.06 -5.01
C LYS A 103 1.12 -6.71 -4.41
N THR A 104 1.09 -5.69 -3.54
CA THR A 104 -0.13 -5.19 -2.91
C THR A 104 -1.02 -4.48 -3.92
N ALA A 105 -0.49 -3.57 -4.73
CA ALA A 105 -1.22 -2.86 -5.78
C ALA A 105 -1.77 -3.82 -6.83
N LEU A 106 -1.00 -4.83 -7.27
CA LEU A 106 -1.50 -5.87 -8.16
C LEU A 106 -2.56 -6.74 -7.48
N LYS A 107 -2.40 -7.13 -6.20
CA LYS A 107 -3.46 -7.82 -5.45
C LYS A 107 -4.74 -7.00 -5.39
N TYR A 108 -4.66 -5.70 -5.15
CA TYR A 108 -5.81 -4.79 -5.13
C TYR A 108 -6.42 -4.58 -6.54
N GLN A 109 -5.59 -4.52 -7.58
CA GLN A 109 -6.04 -4.38 -8.97
C GLN A 109 -6.67 -5.67 -9.51
N ILE A 110 -6.26 -6.82 -8.98
CA ILE A 110 -6.85 -8.15 -9.22
C ILE A 110 -8.11 -8.35 -8.39
N ALA A 111 -8.15 -7.83 -7.16
CA ALA A 111 -9.35 -7.65 -6.34
C ALA A 111 -10.19 -6.47 -6.86
N LYS A 112 -10.45 -6.42 -8.18
CA LYS A 112 -11.66 -5.77 -8.68
C LYS A 112 -12.81 -6.26 -7.81
N GLU A 113 -13.54 -5.30 -7.25
CA GLU A 113 -14.60 -5.53 -6.28
C GLU A 113 -15.47 -6.72 -6.69
N THR A 114 -15.32 -7.84 -5.98
CA THR A 114 -16.08 -9.06 -6.26
C THR A 114 -17.55 -8.78 -5.93
N GLN A 115 -18.47 -9.49 -6.58
CA GLN A 115 -19.89 -9.37 -6.25
C GLN A 115 -20.16 -9.61 -4.75
N GLN A 116 -19.35 -10.47 -4.11
CA GLN A 116 -19.39 -10.69 -2.67
C GLN A 116 -18.98 -9.46 -1.84
N HIS A 117 -18.07 -8.60 -2.31
CA HIS A 117 -17.67 -7.38 -1.57
C HIS A 117 -18.72 -6.29 -1.69
N LYS A 118 -19.32 -6.16 -2.88
CA LYS A 118 -20.53 -5.36 -3.10
C LYS A 118 -21.64 -5.78 -2.17
N LEU A 119 -21.96 -7.07 -2.18
CA LEU A 119 -23.02 -7.65 -1.36
C LEU A 119 -22.75 -7.44 0.13
N LEU A 120 -21.51 -7.64 0.59
CA LEU A 120 -21.14 -7.41 1.99
C LEU A 120 -21.39 -5.96 2.41
N LYS A 121 -20.95 -4.99 1.59
CA LYS A 121 -21.18 -3.56 1.86
C LYS A 121 -22.65 -3.20 1.87
N GLU A 122 -23.43 -3.74 0.93
CA GLU A 122 -24.87 -3.57 0.90
C GLU A 122 -25.55 -4.19 2.12
N ASN A 123 -25.12 -5.36 2.57
CA ASN A 123 -25.68 -6.05 3.72
C ASN A 123 -25.38 -5.28 5.03
N ILE A 124 -24.16 -4.75 5.18
CA ILE A 124 -23.83 -3.85 6.29
C ILE A 124 -24.74 -2.61 6.23
N TYR A 125 -24.83 -1.95 5.08
CA TYR A 125 -25.65 -0.76 4.90
C TYR A 125 -27.13 -1.00 5.24
N LYS A 126 -27.74 -2.06 4.72
CA LYS A 126 -29.14 -2.44 5.00
C LYS A 126 -29.37 -2.69 6.49
N SER A 127 -28.42 -3.36 7.16
CA SER A 127 -28.51 -3.66 8.58
C SER A 127 -28.39 -2.40 9.45
N LEU A 128 -27.56 -1.44 9.04
CA LEU A 128 -27.46 -0.13 9.71
C LEU A 128 -28.71 0.73 9.49
N GLN A 129 -29.32 0.70 8.30
CA GLN A 129 -30.49 1.53 7.98
C GLN A 129 -31.73 1.21 8.83
N VAL A 130 -31.89 -0.03 9.27
CA VAL A 130 -33.04 -0.45 10.08
C VAL A 130 -32.91 -0.08 11.55
N ASP A 131 -31.68 0.17 12.01
CA ASP A 131 -31.37 0.56 13.38
C ASP A 131 -31.32 2.10 13.51
N LYS A 132 -32.29 2.66 14.21
CA LYS A 132 -32.43 4.12 14.38
C LYS A 132 -31.33 4.77 15.22
N THR A 133 -30.50 3.98 15.90
CA THR A 133 -29.36 4.50 16.66
C THR A 133 -28.21 4.93 15.74
N PHE A 134 -28.22 4.47 14.48
CA PHE A 134 -27.30 4.88 13.44
C PHE A 134 -27.86 6.02 12.59
N SER A 135 -26.98 6.90 12.14
CA SER A 135 -27.25 8.01 11.24
C SER A 135 -26.05 8.26 10.33
N ASP A 136 -26.18 9.13 9.33
CA ASP A 136 -25.10 9.51 8.42
C ASP A 136 -24.35 8.30 7.83
N ILE A 137 -25.14 7.34 7.33
CA ILE A 137 -24.65 6.06 6.80
C ILE A 137 -24.20 6.27 5.35
N TYR A 138 -22.94 5.96 5.08
CA TYR A 138 -22.37 6.07 3.73
C TYR A 138 -21.54 4.84 3.35
N ILE A 139 -21.70 4.41 2.10
CA ILE A 139 -20.86 3.40 1.45
C ILE A 139 -19.70 4.12 0.76
N GLU A 140 -18.48 3.67 1.02
CA GLU A 140 -17.25 4.18 0.38
C GLU A 140 -17.07 5.71 0.41
N GLN A 141 -17.47 6.38 1.49
CA GLN A 141 -17.22 7.81 1.64
C GLN A 141 -15.78 8.07 2.09
N VAL A 142 -15.11 9.03 1.45
CA VAL A 142 -13.76 9.43 1.83
C VAL A 142 -13.76 10.10 3.21
N ARG A 143 -12.93 9.59 4.12
CA ARG A 143 -12.64 10.15 5.43
C ARG A 143 -11.23 10.74 5.40
N LYS A 144 -11.13 12.05 5.61
CA LYS A 144 -9.85 12.75 5.71
C LYS A 144 -9.37 12.74 7.15
N SER A 145 -8.07 12.74 7.35
CA SER A 145 -7.48 12.92 8.68
C SER A 145 -7.78 14.33 9.23
N ILE A 146 -7.71 14.49 10.55
CA ILE A 146 -7.86 15.78 11.24
C ILE A 146 -6.86 16.82 10.70
N ASP A 147 -5.64 16.40 10.41
CA ASP A 147 -4.60 17.26 9.82
C ASP A 147 -4.72 17.46 8.30
N LEU A 148 -5.73 16.82 7.67
CA LEU A 148 -6.03 16.83 6.23
C LEU A 148 -4.91 16.31 5.31
N LYS A 149 -3.85 15.72 5.85
CA LYS A 149 -2.71 15.20 5.07
C LYS A 149 -2.94 13.80 4.53
N GLN A 150 -3.82 13.04 5.17
CA GLN A 150 -4.11 11.65 4.83
C GLN A 150 -5.61 11.46 4.59
N TRP A 151 -5.95 10.42 3.84
CA TRP A 151 -7.34 10.03 3.67
C TRP A 151 -7.45 8.51 3.55
N ARG A 152 -8.62 8.01 3.93
CA ARG A 152 -9.06 6.63 3.75
C ARG A 152 -10.47 6.62 3.21
N ARG A 153 -10.87 5.50 2.63
CA ARG A 153 -12.21 5.28 2.08
C ARG A 153 -12.70 3.96 2.69
N PRO A 154 -13.31 3.98 3.89
CA PRO A 154 -13.89 2.78 4.50
C PRO A 154 -14.97 2.20 3.62
N ASP A 155 -15.19 0.89 3.73
CA ASP A 155 -16.21 0.19 2.95
C ASP A 155 -17.63 0.70 3.29
N VAL A 156 -17.94 0.82 4.59
CA VAL A 156 -19.14 1.50 5.09
C VAL A 156 -18.77 2.34 6.31
N SER A 157 -19.46 3.45 6.52
CA SER A 157 -19.29 4.27 7.73
C SER A 157 -20.63 4.85 8.18
N ALA A 158 -20.80 5.06 9.48
CA ALA A 158 -22.01 5.62 10.08
C ALA A 158 -21.68 6.33 11.41
N LEU A 159 -22.57 7.22 11.85
CA LEU A 159 -22.55 7.75 13.20
C LEU A 159 -23.45 6.89 14.11
N TYR A 160 -22.85 6.30 15.14
CA TYR A 160 -23.55 5.62 16.22
C TYR A 160 -23.49 6.50 17.47
N GLN A 161 -24.62 7.00 17.96
CA GLN A 161 -24.65 7.87 19.16
C GLN A 161 -23.61 9.02 19.15
N LYS A 162 -23.42 9.67 17.99
CA LYS A 162 -22.42 10.73 17.71
C LYS A 162 -20.96 10.27 17.60
N GLN A 163 -20.68 8.99 17.74
CA GLN A 163 -19.37 8.39 17.50
C GLN A 163 -19.29 7.87 16.06
N LEU A 164 -18.21 8.23 15.34
CA LEU A 164 -17.99 7.68 14.00
C LEU A 164 -17.57 6.22 14.12
N VAL A 165 -18.30 5.34 13.45
CA VAL A 165 -17.99 3.92 13.30
C VAL A 165 -17.72 3.63 11.83
N VAL A 166 -16.61 2.97 11.56
CA VAL A 166 -16.21 2.53 10.22
C VAL A 166 -16.18 1.01 10.17
N PHE A 167 -16.72 0.47 9.10
CA PHE A 167 -16.80 -0.96 8.83
C PHE A 167 -15.90 -1.28 7.64
N GLU A 168 -14.96 -2.21 7.82
CA GLU A 168 -14.08 -2.70 6.78
C GLU A 168 -14.44 -4.17 6.49
N GLY A 169 -14.88 -4.44 5.26
CA GLY A 169 -15.28 -5.76 4.82
C GLY A 169 -14.08 -6.59 4.37
N GLN A 170 -13.86 -7.74 5.00
CA GLN A 170 -12.75 -8.62 4.69
C GLN A 170 -13.21 -9.89 3.98
N LEU A 171 -12.81 -10.03 2.71
CA LEU A 171 -13.08 -11.22 1.89
C LEU A 171 -11.84 -12.03 1.49
N SER A 172 -10.65 -11.44 1.63
CA SER A 172 -9.39 -12.04 1.17
C SER A 172 -8.31 -11.95 2.24
N THR A 173 -7.05 -12.27 1.92
CA THR A 173 -5.93 -12.10 2.87
C THR A 173 -5.36 -10.68 2.74
N THR A 174 -5.26 -9.96 3.86
CA THR A 174 -4.59 -8.66 3.94
C THR A 174 -3.29 -8.79 4.77
N PHE A 175 -2.39 -7.82 4.63
CA PHE A 175 -1.15 -7.80 5.40
C PHE A 175 -1.35 -7.12 6.75
N LEU A 176 -0.64 -7.60 7.80
CA LEU A 176 -0.72 -7.04 9.14
C LEU A 176 -0.48 -5.52 9.17
N ASN A 177 0.52 -5.03 8.43
CA ASN A 177 0.80 -3.59 8.38
C ASN A 177 -0.39 -2.78 7.85
N VAL A 178 -1.16 -3.31 6.89
CA VAL A 178 -2.37 -2.65 6.38
C VAL A 178 -3.47 -2.61 7.44
N ILE A 179 -3.64 -3.70 8.20
CA ILE A 179 -4.59 -3.76 9.32
C ILE A 179 -4.23 -2.70 10.36
N ILE A 180 -2.95 -2.63 10.74
CA ILE A 180 -2.44 -1.68 11.73
C ILE A 180 -2.53 -0.24 11.22
N ASP A 181 -2.15 0.04 9.97
CA ASP A 181 -2.25 1.38 9.37
C ASP A 181 -3.69 1.91 9.38
N ARG A 182 -4.68 1.04 9.12
CA ARG A 182 -6.10 1.40 9.21
C ARG A 182 -6.52 1.64 10.66
N LYS A 183 -6.11 0.75 11.57
CA LYS A 183 -6.38 0.89 13.00
C LYS A 183 -5.87 2.24 13.52
N ILE A 184 -4.59 2.55 13.31
CA ILE A 184 -3.97 3.82 13.72
C ILE A 184 -4.71 5.01 13.09
N PHE A 185 -4.94 4.99 11.77
CA PHE A 185 -5.64 6.08 11.10
C PHE A 185 -7.02 6.35 11.73
N TYR A 186 -7.86 5.34 11.92
CA TYR A 186 -9.20 5.57 12.48
C TYR A 186 -9.13 5.96 13.96
N GLN A 187 -8.20 5.40 14.73
CA GLN A 187 -7.97 5.78 16.14
C GLN A 187 -7.59 7.26 16.27
N ASP A 188 -6.60 7.72 15.50
CA ASP A 188 -6.13 9.12 15.52
C ASP A 188 -7.23 10.10 15.10
N ASN A 189 -8.19 9.62 14.29
CA ASN A 189 -9.34 10.39 13.82
C ASN A 189 -10.61 10.18 14.67
N LYS A 190 -10.46 9.64 15.89
CA LYS A 190 -11.57 9.40 16.84
C LYS A 190 -12.71 8.60 16.20
N ALA A 191 -12.39 7.62 15.38
CA ALA A 191 -13.33 6.70 14.76
C ALA A 191 -13.11 5.27 15.27
N CYS A 192 -14.21 4.55 15.49
CA CYS A 192 -14.17 3.15 15.88
C CYS A 192 -14.13 2.26 14.63
N LEU A 193 -13.16 1.36 14.57
CA LEU A 193 -13.01 0.42 13.45
C LEU A 193 -13.61 -0.94 13.81
N LEU A 194 -14.52 -1.43 12.98
CA LEU A 194 -15.04 -2.80 13.05
C LEU A 194 -14.73 -3.55 11.75
N TRP A 195 -14.05 -4.68 11.87
CA TRP A 195 -13.81 -5.57 10.73
C TRP A 195 -14.96 -6.57 10.60
N ILE A 196 -15.49 -6.71 9.39
CA ILE A 196 -16.64 -7.55 9.09
C ILE A 196 -16.25 -8.61 8.06
N PHE A 197 -16.50 -9.87 8.36
CA PHE A 197 -16.41 -10.97 7.41
C PHE A 197 -17.78 -11.21 6.75
N ASN A 198 -17.81 -11.70 5.52
CA ASN A 198 -19.06 -12.20 4.92
C ASN A 198 -19.41 -13.62 5.40
N HIS A 199 -18.41 -14.37 5.84
CA HIS A 199 -18.52 -15.70 6.38
C HIS A 199 -17.28 -16.01 7.22
N PHE A 200 -17.47 -16.64 8.38
CA PHE A 200 -16.39 -17.09 9.23
C PHE A 200 -16.67 -18.51 9.72
N GLU A 201 -15.72 -19.39 9.47
CA GLU A 201 -15.79 -20.77 9.93
C GLU A 201 -14.55 -21.07 10.76
N PRO A 202 -14.68 -21.50 12.03
CA PRO A 202 -13.57 -21.81 12.93
C PRO A 202 -12.87 -23.14 12.56
N THR A 203 -12.52 -23.32 11.29
CA THR A 203 -11.78 -24.46 10.73
C THR A 203 -10.29 -24.11 10.61
N GLU A 204 -9.46 -25.02 10.07
CA GLU A 204 -8.06 -24.72 9.70
C GLU A 204 -7.95 -23.46 8.81
N LYS A 205 -9.02 -23.06 8.11
CA LYS A 205 -9.09 -21.79 7.35
C LYS A 205 -9.09 -20.54 8.24
N ALA A 206 -9.73 -20.56 9.42
CA ALA A 206 -9.63 -19.47 10.42
C ALA A 206 -8.21 -19.34 11.02
N LYS A 207 -7.33 -20.32 10.76
CA LYS A 207 -5.91 -20.24 11.14
C LYS A 207 -5.06 -19.48 10.12
N LYS A 208 -5.60 -18.99 8.99
CA LYS A 208 -4.82 -18.09 8.11
C LYS A 208 -4.39 -16.86 8.88
N GLN A 209 -3.09 -16.58 8.89
CA GLN A 209 -2.48 -15.52 9.72
C GLN A 209 -3.24 -14.19 9.66
N SER A 210 -3.64 -13.74 8.47
CA SER A 210 -4.37 -12.47 8.31
C SER A 210 -5.75 -12.43 8.99
N MET A 211 -6.44 -13.57 9.10
CA MET A 211 -7.71 -13.65 9.82
C MET A 211 -7.45 -13.62 11.34
N GLN A 212 -6.40 -14.33 11.79
CA GLN A 212 -5.94 -14.27 13.18
C GLN A 212 -5.56 -12.85 13.59
N ASP A 213 -4.82 -12.15 12.74
CA ASP A 213 -4.41 -10.78 12.96
C ASP A 213 -5.63 -9.85 13.13
N ILE A 214 -6.76 -10.12 12.47
CA ILE A 214 -7.98 -9.33 12.64
C ILE A 214 -8.67 -9.66 13.96
N TYR A 215 -9.00 -10.95 14.21
CA TYR A 215 -9.81 -11.27 15.38
C TYR A 215 -9.03 -11.10 16.68
N TYR A 216 -7.72 -11.40 16.74
CA TYR A 216 -6.93 -11.13 17.95
C TYR A 216 -6.79 -9.63 18.23
N ASN A 217 -6.74 -8.79 17.19
CA ASN A 217 -6.79 -7.34 17.38
C ASN A 217 -8.15 -6.85 17.89
N ASN A 218 -9.21 -7.65 17.76
CA ASN A 218 -10.56 -7.39 18.30
C ASN A 218 -10.85 -8.28 19.51
N ASN A 219 -9.87 -8.45 20.39
CA ASN A 219 -9.99 -9.25 21.63
C ASN A 219 -10.47 -10.69 21.38
N ALA A 220 -9.98 -11.31 20.31
CA ALA A 220 -10.36 -12.63 19.82
C ALA A 220 -11.83 -12.79 19.37
N ASN A 221 -12.45 -11.71 18.86
CA ASN A 221 -13.80 -11.71 18.29
C ASN A 221 -13.74 -11.49 16.76
N ALA A 222 -14.48 -12.30 16.01
CA ALA A 222 -14.69 -12.18 14.57
C ALA A 222 -16.17 -11.91 14.29
N PHE A 223 -16.46 -10.77 13.65
CA PHE A 223 -17.83 -10.36 13.34
C PHE A 223 -18.20 -10.67 11.90
N VAL A 224 -19.40 -11.18 11.70
CA VAL A 224 -19.93 -11.60 10.39
C VAL A 224 -21.22 -10.85 10.11
N VAL A 225 -21.35 -10.37 8.87
CA VAL A 225 -22.61 -9.88 8.30
C VAL A 225 -22.93 -10.70 7.06
N ASN A 226 -24.07 -11.37 7.08
CA ASN A 226 -24.57 -12.21 6.01
C ASN A 226 -26.10 -12.04 5.85
N ASP A 227 -26.71 -12.77 4.92
CA ASP A 227 -28.15 -12.61 4.66
C ASP A 227 -29.03 -12.97 5.88
N SER A 228 -28.57 -13.89 6.74
CA SER A 228 -29.25 -14.24 7.99
C SER A 228 -29.23 -13.11 9.00
N THR A 229 -28.06 -12.48 9.22
CA THR A 229 -27.93 -11.34 10.14
C THR A 229 -28.72 -10.12 9.65
N VAL A 230 -28.80 -9.91 8.33
CA VAL A 230 -29.63 -8.87 7.71
C VAL A 230 -31.11 -9.12 7.99
N ALA A 231 -31.59 -10.36 7.78
CA ALA A 231 -32.99 -10.71 8.05
C ALA A 231 -33.35 -10.50 9.53
N GLN A 232 -32.47 -10.92 10.45
CA GLN A 232 -32.63 -10.69 11.89
C GLN A 232 -32.65 -9.19 12.21
N SER A 233 -31.76 -8.40 11.59
CA SER A 233 -31.72 -6.95 11.80
C SER A 233 -33.02 -6.27 11.36
N ILE A 234 -33.58 -6.69 10.21
CA ILE A 234 -34.85 -6.14 9.70
C ILE A 234 -36.01 -6.47 10.64
N ILE A 235 -36.07 -7.70 11.14
CA ILE A 235 -37.12 -8.14 12.07
C ILE A 235 -37.02 -7.41 13.41
N GLY A 236 -35.81 -7.37 13.98
CA GLY A 236 -35.54 -6.75 15.28
C GLY A 236 -35.46 -5.22 15.27
N LYS A 237 -35.31 -4.61 14.08
CA LYS A 237 -35.04 -3.16 13.90
C LYS A 237 -33.83 -2.67 14.70
N VAL A 238 -32.83 -3.53 14.82
CA VAL A 238 -31.56 -3.32 15.51
C VAL A 238 -30.47 -3.95 14.66
N PHE A 239 -29.25 -3.39 14.67
CA PHE A 239 -28.16 -3.97 13.90
C PHE A 239 -27.67 -5.26 14.58
N VAL A 240 -27.99 -6.41 13.99
CA VAL A 240 -27.58 -7.74 14.44
C VAL A 240 -26.36 -8.21 13.65
N LEU A 241 -25.40 -8.78 14.36
CA LEU A 241 -24.17 -9.39 13.87
C LEU A 241 -24.10 -10.84 14.32
N GLU A 242 -23.42 -11.68 13.57
CA GLU A 242 -22.95 -12.98 14.08
C GLU A 242 -21.52 -12.78 14.61
N CYS A 243 -21.26 -13.20 15.85
CA CYS A 243 -19.97 -13.05 16.50
C CYS A 243 -19.40 -14.42 16.84
N HIS A 244 -18.23 -14.72 16.28
CA HIS A 244 -17.42 -15.86 16.68
C HIS A 244 -16.33 -15.39 17.62
N TYR A 245 -16.26 -15.96 18.82
CA TYR A 245 -15.28 -15.54 19.82
C TYR A 245 -14.57 -16.74 20.45
N LEU A 246 -13.29 -16.56 20.75
CA LEU A 246 -12.53 -17.55 21.53
C LEU A 246 -12.84 -17.38 23.00
N LYS A 247 -13.12 -18.49 23.68
CA LYS A 247 -13.22 -18.56 25.13
C LYS A 247 -12.10 -19.44 25.66
N PRO A 248 -11.24 -18.93 26.56
CA PRO A 248 -10.18 -19.72 27.15
C PRO A 248 -10.75 -20.57 28.30
N GLU A 249 -10.32 -21.82 28.40
CA GLU A 249 -10.74 -22.79 29.42
C GLU A 249 -9.51 -23.58 29.91
N ILE A 250 -9.54 -24.04 31.17
CA ILE A 250 -8.48 -24.90 31.70
C ILE A 250 -8.86 -26.36 31.43
N LEU A 251 -8.01 -27.07 30.69
CA LEU A 251 -8.09 -28.52 30.49
C LEU A 251 -6.70 -29.12 30.75
N ASN A 252 -6.62 -30.15 31.60
CA ASN A 252 -5.36 -30.83 31.93
C ASN A 252 -4.21 -29.86 32.33
N ASN A 253 -4.52 -28.87 33.17
CA ASN A 253 -3.58 -27.85 33.64
C ASN A 253 -2.98 -26.96 32.53
N GLN A 254 -3.64 -26.90 31.37
CA GLN A 254 -3.28 -26.03 30.25
C GLN A 254 -4.48 -25.17 29.85
N ILE A 255 -4.21 -23.97 29.34
CA ILE A 255 -5.27 -23.12 28.79
C ILE A 255 -5.49 -23.53 27.34
N ILE A 256 -6.70 -24.00 27.04
CA ILE A 256 -7.17 -24.27 25.68
C ILE A 256 -8.16 -23.19 25.27
N ASN A 257 -8.23 -22.87 23.97
CA ASN A 257 -9.22 -21.94 23.45
C ASN A 257 -10.31 -22.69 22.70
N LYS A 258 -11.57 -22.38 23.00
CA LYS A 258 -12.75 -22.94 22.34
C LYS A 258 -13.51 -21.86 21.61
N TRP A 259 -13.88 -22.11 20.36
CA TRP A 259 -14.74 -21.22 19.59
C TRP A 259 -16.19 -21.32 20.05
N ASN A 260 -16.82 -20.16 20.18
CA ASN A 260 -18.27 -20.02 20.39
C ASN A 260 -18.82 -19.07 19.31
N THR A 261 -20.12 -19.18 19.04
CA THR A 261 -20.82 -18.36 18.05
C THR A 261 -22.14 -17.88 18.63
N GLU A 262 -22.42 -16.58 18.53
CA GLU A 262 -23.68 -15.98 18.97
C GLU A 262 -24.15 -14.89 18.00
N PHE A 263 -25.47 -14.75 17.85
CA PHE A 263 -26.06 -13.55 17.25
C PHE A 263 -26.15 -12.47 18.31
N ILE A 264 -25.57 -11.31 18.04
CA ILE A 264 -25.46 -10.21 18.99
C ILE A 264 -25.96 -8.91 18.35
N GLU A 265 -26.53 -8.04 19.17
CA GLU A 265 -26.89 -6.69 18.76
C GLU A 265 -25.65 -5.79 18.91
N PHE A 266 -25.48 -4.82 17.99
CA PHE A 266 -24.34 -3.90 18.03
C PHE A 266 -24.22 -3.16 19.36
N GLN A 267 -25.35 -2.81 19.99
CA GLN A 267 -25.37 -2.14 21.29
C GLN A 267 -24.81 -2.97 22.45
N ASN A 268 -24.68 -4.29 22.29
CA ASN A 268 -24.11 -5.18 23.30
C ASN A 268 -22.58 -5.27 23.19
N LEU A 269 -21.98 -4.63 22.18
CA LEU A 269 -20.53 -4.58 22.02
C LEU A 269 -19.91 -3.66 23.06
N VAL A 270 -18.77 -4.09 23.61
CA VAL A 270 -17.94 -3.27 24.47
C VAL A 270 -17.06 -2.37 23.60
N HIS A 271 -17.15 -1.06 23.84
CA HIS A 271 -16.29 -0.05 23.23
C HIS A 271 -15.18 0.30 24.23
N ASN A 272 -14.01 -0.31 24.06
CA ASN A 272 -12.90 -0.04 24.97
C ASN A 272 -12.23 1.29 24.60
N GLU A 273 -12.40 2.31 25.43
CA GLU A 273 -11.87 3.65 25.14
C GLU A 273 -10.33 3.73 25.15
N SER A 274 -9.64 2.87 25.90
CA SER A 274 -8.17 2.90 26.01
C SER A 274 -7.50 2.19 24.84
N THR A 275 -8.01 1.03 24.45
CA THR A 275 -7.44 0.25 23.33
C THR A 275 -8.11 0.55 21.99
N LYS A 276 -9.25 1.26 22.02
CA LYS A 276 -10.17 1.51 20.90
C LYS A 276 -10.64 0.23 20.21
N GLN A 277 -10.59 -0.90 20.92
CA GLN A 277 -11.11 -2.18 20.43
C GLN A 277 -12.62 -2.24 20.63
N ILE A 278 -13.29 -2.91 19.70
CA ILE A 278 -14.68 -3.30 19.83
C ILE A 278 -14.73 -4.82 19.92
N TYR A 279 -15.39 -5.34 20.95
CA TYR A 279 -15.51 -6.78 21.17
C TYR A 279 -16.82 -7.12 21.89
N TYR A 280 -17.28 -8.36 21.76
CA TYR A 280 -18.39 -8.88 22.57
C TYR A 280 -17.86 -9.59 23.82
N PHE A 281 -17.00 -10.59 23.63
CA PHE A 281 -16.36 -11.32 24.73
C PHE A 281 -14.97 -10.77 25.04
N ASP A 282 -14.70 -10.52 26.33
CA ASP A 282 -13.38 -10.05 26.77
C ASP A 282 -12.39 -11.22 26.97
N TYR A 283 -11.78 -11.66 25.87
CA TYR A 283 -10.81 -12.74 25.88
C TYR A 283 -9.59 -12.44 26.74
N GLU A 284 -9.01 -11.24 26.63
CA GLU A 284 -7.79 -10.88 27.32
C GLU A 284 -7.96 -10.93 28.84
N SER A 285 -9.05 -10.35 29.36
CA SER A 285 -9.35 -10.39 30.80
C SER A 285 -9.55 -11.83 31.29
N ALA A 286 -10.35 -12.62 30.58
CA ALA A 286 -10.58 -14.03 30.93
C ALA A 286 -9.29 -14.85 30.90
N TYR A 287 -8.45 -14.66 29.87
CA TYR A 287 -7.18 -15.35 29.72
C TYR A 287 -6.19 -14.97 30.84
N ARG A 288 -6.16 -13.70 31.23
CA ARG A 288 -5.33 -13.20 32.33
C ARG A 288 -5.71 -13.83 33.67
N GLU A 289 -7.00 -13.96 33.96
CA GLU A 289 -7.50 -14.66 35.16
C GLU A 289 -7.08 -16.13 35.19
N LEU A 290 -7.18 -16.84 34.05
CA LEU A 290 -6.76 -18.24 33.98
C LEU A 290 -5.25 -18.41 34.14
N LYS A 291 -4.45 -17.49 33.58
CA LYS A 291 -3.00 -17.46 33.81
C LYS A 291 -2.65 -17.30 35.29
N GLN A 292 -3.34 -16.40 35.99
CA GLN A 292 -3.16 -16.22 37.44
C GLN A 292 -3.49 -17.51 38.21
N LYS A 293 -4.61 -18.16 37.87
CA LYS A 293 -5.02 -19.44 38.49
C LYS A 293 -3.99 -20.56 38.29
N LEU A 294 -3.31 -20.58 37.14
CA LEU A 294 -2.28 -21.58 36.81
C LEU A 294 -0.86 -21.17 37.25
N GLY A 295 -0.69 -20.01 37.89
CA GLY A 295 0.64 -19.50 38.27
C GLY A 295 1.56 -19.22 37.08
N LEU A 296 0.99 -18.99 35.88
CA LEU A 296 1.76 -18.73 34.67
C LEU A 296 2.26 -17.27 34.66
N PRO A 297 3.47 -17.02 34.11
CA PRO A 297 4.03 -15.68 34.07
C PRO A 297 3.19 -14.73 33.20
N HIS A 298 3.01 -13.50 33.69
CA HIS A 298 2.29 -12.43 32.98
C HIS A 298 3.09 -11.82 31.83
N ASN A 299 4.43 -11.80 31.94
CA ASN A 299 5.34 -11.25 30.94
C ASN A 299 6.36 -12.29 30.48
N TYR A 300 6.50 -12.43 29.16
CA TYR A 300 7.53 -13.28 28.53
C TYR A 300 8.75 -12.47 28.06
N ILE A 301 8.71 -11.15 28.22
CA ILE A 301 9.84 -10.27 27.94
C ILE A 301 10.73 -10.30 29.18
N GLN A 302 11.87 -10.96 29.06
CA GLN A 302 12.93 -10.98 30.06
C GLN A 302 14.22 -10.54 29.40
N GLU A 303 15.08 -9.82 30.13
CA GLU A 303 16.42 -9.53 29.64
C GLU A 303 17.18 -10.85 29.43
N SER A 304 17.93 -10.95 28.33
CA SER A 304 18.81 -12.10 28.13
C SER A 304 19.79 -12.21 29.30
N PRO A 305 19.93 -13.38 29.94
CA PRO A 305 20.88 -13.58 31.03
C PRO A 305 22.33 -13.59 30.53
N ASN A 306 22.56 -13.60 29.21
CA ASN A 306 23.89 -13.62 28.62
C ASN A 306 24.53 -12.21 28.67
N PRO A 307 25.62 -12.01 29.46
CA PRO A 307 26.26 -10.70 29.61
C PRO A 307 26.80 -10.15 28.29
N ASN A 308 27.21 -11.02 27.35
CA ASN A 308 27.71 -10.60 26.05
C ASN A 308 26.61 -10.12 25.11
N GLU A 309 25.40 -10.71 25.17
CA GLU A 309 24.25 -10.21 24.42
C GLU A 309 23.75 -8.90 25.02
N LYS A 310 23.74 -8.80 26.36
CA LYS A 310 23.44 -7.55 27.06
C LYS A 310 24.41 -6.44 26.66
N LEU A 311 25.71 -6.71 26.62
CA LEU A 311 26.72 -5.73 26.19
C LEU A 311 26.60 -5.38 24.70
N LYS A 312 26.21 -6.32 23.82
CA LYS A 312 25.94 -6.04 22.40
C LYS A 312 24.71 -5.15 22.21
N VAL A 313 23.62 -5.45 22.91
CA VAL A 313 22.40 -4.64 22.87
C VAL A 313 22.66 -3.28 23.51
N GLN A 314 23.39 -3.21 24.63
CA GLN A 314 23.81 -1.94 25.23
C GLN A 314 24.72 -1.13 24.32
N ARG A 315 25.66 -1.75 23.61
CA ARG A 315 26.48 -1.06 22.59
C ARG A 315 25.63 -0.56 21.42
N TYR A 316 24.65 -1.34 21.00
CA TYR A 316 23.72 -0.95 19.94
C TYR A 316 22.78 0.18 20.39
N LEU A 317 22.20 0.09 21.59
CA LEU A 317 21.38 1.14 22.19
C LEU A 317 22.22 2.38 22.48
N ALA A 318 23.44 2.26 22.99
CA ALA A 318 24.38 3.38 23.13
C ALA A 318 24.72 4.00 21.77
N SER A 319 24.85 3.20 20.70
CA SER A 319 25.01 3.74 19.35
C SER A 319 23.76 4.43 18.80
N LEU A 320 22.57 4.15 19.35
CA LEU A 320 21.30 4.85 19.05
C LEU A 320 21.04 6.03 20.01
N GLU A 321 21.58 6.00 21.22
CA GLU A 321 21.57 7.10 22.19
C GLU A 321 22.64 8.15 21.82
N ASP A 322 23.74 7.76 21.17
CA ASP A 322 24.64 8.69 20.47
C ASP A 322 23.93 9.39 19.27
N GLU A 323 22.79 8.86 18.78
CA GLU A 323 21.90 9.60 17.86
C GLU A 323 20.88 10.51 18.58
N ASN A 324 20.75 10.43 19.92
CA ASN A 324 19.80 11.18 20.76
C ASN A 324 20.43 12.03 21.88
N ILE A 325 21.75 12.08 21.99
CA ILE A 325 22.42 13.30 22.45
C ILE A 325 22.12 14.35 21.35
N GLU A 326 22.08 15.64 21.66
CA GLU A 326 22.54 16.60 20.67
C GLU A 326 24.06 16.57 20.82
N PRO A 327 24.86 15.73 20.12
CA PRO A 327 26.27 16.04 20.04
C PRO A 327 26.38 17.13 18.98
N GLU A 328 27.38 17.99 19.12
CA GLU A 328 27.97 18.66 17.96
C GLU A 328 28.54 17.59 17.00
N VAL A 329 27.69 16.80 16.35
CA VAL A 329 28.08 16.00 15.20
C VAL A 329 28.11 16.99 14.07
N GLN A 330 29.28 17.15 13.46
CA GLN A 330 29.43 17.91 12.23
C GLN A 330 28.36 17.46 11.24
N SER A 331 27.29 18.26 11.11
CA SER A 331 26.29 18.14 10.07
C SER A 331 27.04 18.01 8.76
N LYS A 332 26.74 16.95 7.97
CA LYS A 332 27.29 16.83 6.63
C LYS A 332 27.06 18.15 5.92
N THR A 333 28.14 18.75 5.46
CA THR A 333 28.08 20.03 4.79
C THR A 333 27.20 19.89 3.54
N ARG A 334 26.60 21.00 3.11
CA ARG A 334 25.80 21.04 1.87
C ARG A 334 26.59 20.48 0.68
N TYR A 335 27.91 20.66 0.66
CA TYR A 335 28.81 20.14 -0.37
C TYR A 335 28.95 18.61 -0.34
N GLU A 336 29.13 18.02 0.84
CA GLU A 336 29.22 16.55 0.98
C GLU A 336 27.93 15.86 0.54
N LEU A 337 26.77 16.39 0.95
CA LEU A 337 25.47 15.88 0.52
C LEU A 337 25.29 15.99 -0.99
N LEU A 338 25.75 17.08 -1.60
CA LEU A 338 25.68 17.27 -3.06
C LEU A 338 26.55 16.22 -3.78
N MET A 339 27.74 15.94 -3.27
CA MET A 339 28.63 14.89 -3.81
C MET A 339 28.01 13.50 -3.69
N GLU A 340 27.38 13.17 -2.56
CA GLU A 340 26.65 11.91 -2.39
C GLU A 340 25.47 11.79 -3.35
N PHE A 341 24.70 12.88 -3.50
CA PHE A 341 23.58 12.93 -4.44
C PHE A 341 24.06 12.71 -5.87
N ASP A 342 25.10 13.42 -6.32
CA ASP A 342 25.63 13.27 -7.68
C ASP A 342 26.15 11.85 -7.93
N GLY A 343 26.79 11.24 -6.92
CA GLY A 343 27.23 9.85 -6.96
C GLY A 343 26.06 8.87 -7.08
N LEU A 344 24.99 9.07 -6.32
CA LEU A 344 23.78 8.26 -6.37
C LEU A 344 23.05 8.44 -7.71
N TRP A 345 22.89 9.67 -8.19
CA TRP A 345 22.19 10.00 -9.42
C TRP A 345 22.86 9.38 -10.65
N ARG A 346 24.20 9.39 -10.70
CA ARG A 346 24.98 8.70 -11.75
C ARG A 346 24.76 7.18 -11.76
N LYS A 347 24.56 6.59 -10.58
CA LYS A 347 24.28 5.16 -10.43
C LYS A 347 22.82 4.79 -10.69
N ALA A 348 21.92 5.76 -10.86
CA ALA A 348 20.48 5.51 -10.99
C ALA A 348 20.12 4.51 -12.10
N ARG A 349 20.91 4.44 -13.18
CA ARG A 349 20.69 3.47 -14.28
C ARG A 349 21.07 2.03 -13.96
N TYR A 350 21.84 1.82 -12.89
CA TYR A 350 22.36 0.51 -12.46
C TYR A 350 21.66 -0.03 -11.21
N LEU A 351 20.85 0.79 -10.57
CA LEU A 351 20.11 0.44 -9.37
C LEU A 351 18.66 0.12 -9.73
N THR A 352 18.08 -0.84 -9.03
CA THR A 352 16.62 -0.96 -8.99
C THR A 352 16.00 0.24 -8.25
N ASP A 353 14.75 0.56 -8.52
CA ASP A 353 14.04 1.66 -7.84
C ASP A 353 14.10 1.51 -6.30
N GLY A 354 13.98 0.29 -5.78
CA GLY A 354 14.10 0.01 -4.35
C GLY A 354 15.48 0.33 -3.78
N GLN A 355 16.55 -0.06 -4.48
CA GLN A 355 17.93 0.22 -4.06
C GLN A 355 18.26 1.72 -4.12
N PHE A 356 17.80 2.40 -5.17
CA PHE A 356 17.95 3.85 -5.29
C PHE A 356 17.20 4.56 -4.16
N ASN A 357 15.93 4.19 -3.93
CA ASN A 357 15.10 4.83 -2.90
C ASN A 357 15.65 4.62 -1.49
N ALA A 358 16.27 3.47 -1.21
CA ALA A 358 16.93 3.23 0.08
C ALA A 358 18.13 4.17 0.30
N GLN A 359 18.97 4.38 -0.72
CA GLN A 359 20.10 5.31 -0.64
C GLN A 359 19.64 6.77 -0.63
N TRP A 360 18.62 7.10 -1.43
CA TRP A 360 18.01 8.42 -1.46
C TRP A 360 17.38 8.80 -0.12
N PHE A 361 16.76 7.85 0.58
CA PHE A 361 16.19 8.09 1.90
C PHE A 361 17.22 8.62 2.92
N VAL A 362 18.45 8.10 2.87
CA VAL A 362 19.54 8.56 3.75
C VAL A 362 19.92 10.01 3.43
N ILE A 363 20.15 10.34 2.16
CA ILE A 363 20.49 11.70 1.72
C ILE A 363 19.34 12.67 2.03
N ARG A 364 18.10 12.26 1.76
CA ARG A 364 16.89 13.04 2.04
C ARG A 364 16.77 13.41 3.52
N ASN A 365 16.98 12.46 4.44
CA ASN A 365 16.86 12.73 5.86
C ASN A 365 17.90 13.77 6.32
N GLU A 366 19.14 13.72 5.78
CA GLU A 366 20.15 14.74 6.06
C GLU A 366 19.81 16.11 5.44
N LEU A 367 19.22 16.14 4.24
CA LEU A 367 18.70 17.37 3.63
C LEU A 367 17.57 17.99 4.46
N GLU A 368 16.66 17.17 4.99
CA GLU A 368 15.56 17.61 5.86
C GLU A 368 16.09 18.22 7.18
N LYS A 369 17.16 17.65 7.76
CA LYS A 369 17.82 18.21 8.96
C LYS A 369 18.40 19.61 8.74
N ILE A 370 18.88 19.93 7.53
CA ILE A 370 19.38 21.26 7.15
C ILE A 370 18.30 22.15 6.50
N GLY A 371 17.02 21.78 6.65
CA GLY A 371 15.87 22.61 6.23
C GLY A 371 15.56 22.59 4.73
N ILE A 372 16.06 21.60 3.97
CA ILE A 372 15.81 21.46 2.53
C ILE A 372 14.73 20.41 2.30
N SER A 373 13.53 20.86 1.91
CA SER A 373 12.42 19.97 1.56
C SER A 373 12.64 19.34 0.19
N VAL A 374 12.50 18.01 0.09
CA VAL A 374 12.69 17.26 -1.16
C VAL A 374 11.66 16.14 -1.33
N PRO A 375 11.31 15.75 -2.57
CA PRO A 375 10.33 14.68 -2.81
C PRO A 375 10.84 13.30 -2.37
N LYS A 376 9.91 12.46 -1.87
CA LYS A 376 10.22 11.08 -1.48
C LYS A 376 10.64 10.18 -2.65
N TYR A 377 10.03 10.35 -3.82
CA TYR A 377 10.25 9.50 -4.99
C TYR A 377 10.68 10.34 -6.21
N ILE A 378 11.99 10.48 -6.40
CA ILE A 378 12.56 11.37 -7.43
C ILE A 378 12.84 10.68 -8.77
N LEU A 379 12.68 9.35 -8.87
CA LEU A 379 12.87 8.59 -10.12
C LEU A 379 11.65 8.58 -11.06
N HIS A 380 10.54 9.19 -10.67
CA HIS A 380 9.33 9.24 -11.50
C HIS A 380 9.03 10.66 -11.98
N ALA A 381 8.17 10.79 -12.99
CA ALA A 381 7.71 12.09 -13.45
C ALA A 381 6.86 12.78 -12.35
N PRO A 382 6.95 14.12 -12.21
CA PRO A 382 7.76 15.04 -13.02
C PRO A 382 9.24 15.11 -12.58
N TYR A 383 9.55 14.67 -11.35
CA TYR A 383 10.84 14.93 -10.69
C TYR A 383 12.05 14.46 -11.48
N LYS A 384 12.05 13.24 -12.03
CA LYS A 384 13.18 12.72 -12.79
C LYS A 384 13.50 13.56 -14.02
N SER A 385 12.47 14.00 -14.75
CA SER A 385 12.64 14.84 -15.93
C SER A 385 13.15 16.24 -15.57
N VAL A 386 12.59 16.83 -14.50
CA VAL A 386 13.02 18.14 -14.00
C VAL A 386 14.47 18.09 -13.51
N ILE A 387 14.83 17.13 -12.65
CA ILE A 387 16.19 16.99 -12.10
C ILE A 387 17.20 16.77 -13.22
N ASN A 388 16.92 15.86 -14.17
CA ASN A 388 17.79 15.67 -15.34
C ASN A 388 17.96 16.95 -16.15
N SER A 389 16.89 17.73 -16.34
CA SER A 389 16.95 19.00 -17.07
C SER A 389 17.78 20.04 -16.32
N ILE A 390 17.60 20.17 -15.00
CA ILE A 390 18.36 21.10 -14.16
C ILE A 390 19.85 20.73 -14.13
N LEU A 391 20.19 19.45 -13.94
CA LEU A 391 21.57 18.98 -13.98
C LEU A 391 22.18 19.17 -15.38
N SER A 392 21.40 18.95 -16.45
CA SER A 392 21.86 19.21 -17.81
C SER A 392 22.18 20.70 -18.04
N ALA A 393 21.33 21.59 -17.53
CA ALA A 393 21.58 23.04 -17.59
C ALA A 393 22.79 23.44 -16.75
N LYS A 394 22.94 22.86 -15.56
CA LYS A 394 24.08 23.10 -14.66
C LYS A 394 25.40 22.72 -15.34
N ASP A 395 25.46 21.53 -15.92
CA ASP A 395 26.69 20.95 -16.46
C ASP A 395 26.97 21.37 -17.92
N GLY A 396 25.94 21.78 -18.67
CA GLY A 396 26.05 22.20 -20.08
C GLY A 396 26.03 21.07 -21.11
N PHE A 397 25.77 19.85 -20.67
CA PHE A 397 25.57 18.66 -21.51
C PHE A 397 24.41 17.83 -20.99
N VAL A 398 23.91 16.90 -21.80
CA VAL A 398 22.72 16.12 -21.45
C VAL A 398 23.04 15.13 -20.32
N VAL A 399 22.28 15.21 -19.22
CA VAL A 399 22.31 14.29 -18.09
C VAL A 399 21.05 13.42 -18.09
N GLY A 400 21.22 12.10 -17.96
CA GLY A 400 20.14 11.12 -17.98
C GLY A 400 19.88 10.51 -19.36
N ASN A 401 18.91 9.60 -19.44
CA ASN A 401 18.72 8.75 -20.61
C ASN A 401 17.51 9.21 -21.43
N GLN A 402 17.69 9.40 -22.74
CA GLN A 402 16.72 9.42 -23.86
C GLN A 402 16.79 10.64 -24.80
N LEU A 403 17.42 11.75 -24.40
CA LEU A 403 17.54 12.95 -25.25
C LEU A 403 18.94 13.09 -25.82
N ARG A 404 19.04 13.57 -27.07
CA ARG A 404 20.29 13.58 -27.85
C ARG A 404 21.10 14.86 -27.66
N ASP A 405 20.44 15.97 -27.34
CA ASP A 405 21.07 17.28 -27.23
C ASP A 405 20.32 18.21 -26.24
N MET A 406 20.94 19.35 -25.94
CA MET A 406 20.43 20.35 -24.98
C MET A 406 19.15 21.03 -25.43
N VAL A 407 18.94 21.19 -26.74
CA VAL A 407 17.71 21.78 -27.30
C VAL A 407 16.54 20.82 -27.10
N GLY A 408 16.78 19.52 -27.28
CA GLY A 408 15.84 18.44 -26.98
C GLY A 408 15.45 18.41 -25.50
N VAL A 409 16.40 18.61 -24.57
CA VAL A 409 16.11 18.74 -23.13
C VAL A 409 15.15 19.90 -22.88
N ALA A 410 15.44 21.07 -23.45
CA ALA A 410 14.62 22.26 -23.28
C ALA A 410 13.20 22.09 -23.86
N HIS A 411 13.09 21.47 -25.05
CA HIS A 411 11.80 21.15 -25.66
C HIS A 411 10.99 20.17 -24.82
N ASN A 412 11.59 19.07 -24.37
CA ASN A 412 10.92 18.05 -23.58
C ASN A 412 10.38 18.62 -22.27
N LEU A 413 11.19 19.43 -21.57
CA LEU A 413 10.77 20.10 -20.34
C LEU A 413 9.61 21.07 -20.60
N MET A 414 9.70 21.90 -21.63
CA MET A 414 8.64 22.86 -21.97
C MET A 414 7.34 22.18 -22.42
N GLU A 415 7.41 20.97 -22.98
CA GLU A 415 6.24 20.23 -23.45
C GLU A 415 5.50 19.51 -22.35
N HIS A 416 6.22 18.76 -21.52
CA HIS A 416 5.60 17.89 -20.52
C HIS A 416 5.56 18.50 -19.12
N HIS A 417 6.49 19.41 -18.81
CA HIS A 417 6.61 20.04 -17.49
C HIS A 417 6.89 21.55 -17.60
N PRO A 418 6.05 22.31 -18.33
CA PRO A 418 6.26 23.75 -18.59
C PRO A 418 6.43 24.57 -17.30
N ALA A 419 5.87 24.10 -16.18
CA ALA A 419 5.95 24.77 -14.87
C ALA A 419 7.38 24.96 -14.32
N TYR A 420 8.37 24.24 -14.87
CA TYR A 420 9.77 24.30 -14.45
C TYR A 420 10.70 24.89 -15.51
N ILE A 421 10.15 25.39 -16.63
CA ILE A 421 10.98 25.93 -17.71
C ILE A 421 11.78 27.16 -17.28
N LYS A 422 11.20 28.00 -16.42
CA LYS A 422 11.87 29.18 -15.86
C LYS A 422 13.04 28.77 -14.97
N HIS A 423 12.91 27.72 -14.15
CA HIS A 423 14.03 27.17 -13.37
C HIS A 423 15.17 26.74 -14.27
N PHE A 424 14.89 25.98 -15.34
CA PHE A 424 15.90 25.54 -16.30
C PHE A 424 16.64 26.72 -16.97
N MET A 425 15.89 27.73 -17.44
CA MET A 425 16.49 28.92 -18.07
C MET A 425 17.31 29.75 -17.07
N LEU A 426 16.83 29.87 -15.84
CA LEU A 426 17.58 30.53 -14.77
C LEU A 426 18.85 29.76 -14.41
N THR A 427 18.83 28.43 -14.42
CA THR A 427 20.02 27.59 -14.21
C THR A 427 21.07 27.84 -15.28
N LEU A 428 20.68 27.90 -16.55
CA LEU A 428 21.60 28.29 -17.63
C LEU A 428 22.20 29.67 -17.39
N LYS A 429 21.41 30.63 -16.92
CA LYS A 429 21.87 31.99 -16.64
C LYS A 429 22.90 32.03 -15.51
N VAL A 430 22.58 31.45 -14.35
CA VAL A 430 23.47 31.52 -13.15
C VAL A 430 24.75 30.72 -13.33
N THR A 431 24.74 29.68 -14.18
CA THR A 431 25.92 28.87 -14.48
C THR A 431 26.69 29.34 -15.71
N GLY A 432 26.41 30.55 -16.24
CA GLY A 432 27.16 31.19 -17.32
C GLY A 432 26.89 30.63 -18.73
N LYS A 433 25.78 29.91 -18.93
CA LYS A 433 25.43 29.16 -20.16
C LYS A 433 24.20 29.72 -20.87
N SER A 434 23.91 31.02 -20.71
CA SER A 434 22.72 31.70 -21.25
C SER A 434 22.51 31.50 -22.77
N ASN A 435 23.61 31.38 -23.53
CA ASN A 435 23.57 31.25 -24.99
C ASN A 435 23.58 29.81 -25.50
N LEU A 436 23.76 28.82 -24.62
CA LEU A 436 23.99 27.42 -24.98
C LEU A 436 22.91 26.84 -25.91
N LEU A 437 21.64 27.18 -25.68
CA LEU A 437 20.53 26.70 -26.50
C LEU A 437 20.49 27.40 -27.86
N ASN A 438 20.80 28.70 -27.90
CA ASN A 438 20.81 29.46 -29.15
C ASN A 438 21.95 29.04 -30.07
N GLU A 439 23.12 28.74 -29.50
CA GLU A 439 24.29 28.23 -30.23
C GLU A 439 24.05 26.84 -30.83
N ARG A 440 23.16 26.04 -30.19
CA ARG A 440 22.88 24.65 -30.60
C ARG A 440 21.55 24.48 -31.36
N ASP A 441 20.77 25.55 -31.52
CA ASP A 441 19.49 25.51 -32.24
C ASP A 441 19.68 25.72 -33.75
N ASN A 442 20.22 24.71 -34.43
CA ASN A 442 20.41 24.72 -35.89
C ASN A 442 19.09 24.89 -36.67
N SER A 443 17.95 24.56 -36.05
CA SER A 443 16.63 24.59 -36.69
C SER A 443 15.89 25.92 -36.53
N GLY A 444 16.31 26.77 -35.60
CA GLY A 444 15.60 27.97 -35.16
C GLY A 444 14.29 27.70 -34.39
N LYS A 445 13.87 26.44 -34.23
CA LYS A 445 12.59 26.06 -33.61
C LYS A 445 12.57 26.37 -32.12
N TRP A 446 13.70 26.21 -31.42
CA TRP A 446 13.76 26.55 -30.01
C TRP A 446 13.65 28.06 -29.82
N LYS A 447 14.40 28.84 -30.62
CA LYS A 447 14.34 30.30 -30.59
C LYS A 447 12.92 30.80 -30.83
N GLU A 448 12.19 30.22 -31.78
CA GLU A 448 10.79 30.56 -32.03
C GLU A 448 9.86 30.16 -30.87
N ARG A 449 10.00 28.93 -30.35
CA ARG A 449 9.17 28.42 -29.25
C ARG A 449 9.38 29.21 -27.96
N TYR A 450 10.63 29.56 -27.64
CA TYR A 450 10.96 30.37 -26.47
C TYR A 450 10.51 31.83 -26.62
N LYS A 451 10.57 32.40 -27.83
CA LYS A 451 9.98 33.72 -28.13
C LYS A 451 8.47 33.70 -27.87
N LYS A 452 7.75 32.69 -28.34
CA LYS A 452 6.31 32.53 -28.07
C LYS A 452 6.02 32.45 -26.58
N TYR A 453 6.80 31.68 -25.82
CA TYR A 453 6.66 31.57 -24.37
C TYR A 453 6.93 32.90 -23.64
N THR A 454 7.99 33.62 -24.00
CA THR A 454 8.34 34.90 -23.35
C THR A 454 7.33 36.02 -23.63
N GLN A 455 6.67 35.98 -24.78
CA GLN A 455 5.61 36.92 -25.16
C GLN A 455 4.26 36.65 -24.48
N GLN A 456 4.09 35.50 -23.81
CA GLN A 456 2.87 35.23 -23.03
C GLN A 456 2.79 36.16 -21.82
N PRO A 457 1.57 36.61 -21.44
CA PRO A 457 1.35 37.35 -20.20
C PRO A 457 1.77 36.49 -18.99
N GLU A 458 2.25 37.11 -17.91
CA GLU A 458 2.81 36.38 -16.76
C GLU A 458 1.72 35.55 -16.06
N GLU A 459 0.46 36.01 -16.10
CA GLU A 459 -0.72 35.32 -15.56
C GLU A 459 -1.01 34.00 -16.30
N ALA A 460 -0.60 33.87 -17.56
CA ALA A 460 -0.74 32.64 -18.33
C ALA A 460 0.38 31.62 -18.06
N LYS A 461 1.45 32.03 -17.37
CA LYS A 461 2.60 31.15 -17.07
C LYS A 461 2.38 30.49 -15.72
N ILE A 462 2.42 29.17 -15.71
CA ILE A 462 2.33 28.37 -14.49
C ILE A 462 3.73 28.18 -13.95
N TYR A 463 3.94 28.44 -12.66
CA TYR A 463 5.19 28.16 -11.95
C TYR A 463 4.94 27.23 -10.78
N LYS A 464 5.84 26.25 -10.60
CA LYS A 464 5.87 25.41 -9.39
C LYS A 464 7.13 25.69 -8.59
N HIS A 465 6.95 26.08 -7.34
CA HIS A 465 8.04 26.43 -6.43
C HIS A 465 8.40 25.31 -5.44
N ASP A 466 7.74 24.16 -5.56
CA ASP A 466 7.89 22.98 -4.70
C ASP A 466 9.32 22.39 -4.70
N LEU A 467 10.11 22.68 -5.74
CA LEU A 467 11.50 22.24 -5.87
C LEU A 467 12.54 23.34 -5.69
N ASN A 468 12.17 24.58 -5.34
CA ASN A 468 13.12 25.70 -5.30
C ASN A 468 14.32 25.40 -4.38
N GLN A 469 14.06 24.96 -3.14
CA GLN A 469 15.12 24.62 -2.18
C GLN A 469 16.03 23.51 -2.70
N PHE A 470 15.46 22.49 -3.35
CA PHE A 470 16.22 21.38 -3.90
C PHE A 470 17.04 21.78 -5.14
N ILE A 471 16.48 22.61 -6.02
CA ILE A 471 17.18 23.10 -7.20
C ILE A 471 18.36 23.99 -6.79
N GLU A 472 18.23 24.83 -5.76
CA GLU A 472 19.37 25.56 -5.21
C GLU A 472 20.38 24.67 -4.47
N PHE A 473 19.95 23.51 -3.98
CA PHE A 473 20.88 22.51 -3.47
C PHE A 473 21.72 21.92 -4.60
N LEU A 474 21.08 21.57 -5.73
CA LEU A 474 21.76 21.07 -6.91
C LEU A 474 22.63 22.13 -7.60
N VAL A 475 22.23 23.40 -7.53
CA VAL A 475 22.86 24.55 -8.20
C VAL A 475 23.12 25.67 -7.16
N PRO A 476 24.22 25.58 -6.38
CA PRO A 476 24.53 26.56 -5.33
C PRO A 476 24.72 28.00 -5.84
N GLU A 477 24.95 28.20 -7.13
CA GLU A 477 25.12 29.49 -7.80
C GLU A 477 23.90 30.41 -7.67
N PHE A 478 22.72 29.85 -7.35
CA PHE A 478 21.51 30.64 -7.11
C PHE A 478 21.56 31.51 -5.85
N LYS A 479 22.31 31.12 -4.82
CA LYS A 479 22.50 31.91 -3.59
C LYS A 479 21.20 32.47 -2.98
N GLY A 480 20.13 31.67 -2.87
CA GLY A 480 18.85 32.07 -2.27
C GLY A 480 17.85 32.74 -3.21
N GLN A 481 18.21 33.01 -4.48
CA GLN A 481 17.35 33.76 -5.40
C GLN A 481 16.11 32.99 -5.86
N LEU A 482 16.17 31.67 -6.04
CA LEU A 482 14.99 30.86 -6.37
C LEU A 482 14.07 30.73 -5.15
N ILE A 483 14.62 30.53 -3.96
CA ILE A 483 13.82 30.47 -2.72
C ILE A 483 13.05 31.78 -2.55
N SER A 484 13.75 32.92 -2.63
CA SER A 484 13.16 34.26 -2.56
C SER A 484 12.08 34.47 -3.64
N TRP A 485 12.31 33.97 -4.86
CA TRP A 485 11.33 34.04 -5.94
C TRP A 485 10.03 33.32 -5.58
N GLY A 486 10.10 32.12 -5.00
CA GLY A 486 8.92 31.37 -4.56
C GLY A 486 8.17 32.04 -3.42
N GLU A 487 8.89 32.60 -2.44
CA GLU A 487 8.30 33.30 -1.29
C GLU A 487 7.55 34.56 -1.72
N SER A 488 8.13 35.35 -2.63
CA SER A 488 7.50 36.57 -3.16
C SER A 488 6.15 36.30 -3.85
N CYS A 489 6.01 35.15 -4.52
CA CYS A 489 4.75 34.73 -5.14
C CYS A 489 3.72 34.23 -4.10
N GLY A 490 4.17 33.66 -2.98
CA GLY A 490 3.31 33.20 -1.88
C GLY A 490 2.71 34.33 -1.03
N PHE A 491 3.36 35.50 -0.98
CA PHE A 491 2.80 36.69 -0.33
C PHE A 491 1.70 37.35 -1.19
N HIS A 492 1.82 37.35 -2.52
CA HIS A 492 0.79 37.90 -3.40
C HIS A 492 -0.51 37.07 -3.45
N SER A 493 -0.46 35.75 -3.22
CA SER A 493 -1.66 34.90 -3.17
C SER A 493 -2.46 35.02 -1.86
N LYS A 494 -1.88 35.59 -0.80
CA LYS A 494 -2.58 35.87 0.47
C LYS A 494 -3.23 37.26 0.55
N ILE A 495 -2.92 38.16 -0.38
CA ILE A 495 -3.37 39.56 -0.34
C ILE A 495 -4.64 39.81 -1.17
N ASN A 496 -5.11 38.85 -1.99
CA ASN A 496 -6.39 38.99 -2.70
C ASN A 496 -7.46 37.95 -2.27
N PRO A 497 -8.17 38.21 -1.16
CA PRO A 497 -9.51 37.72 -0.94
C PRO A 497 -10.50 38.88 -0.96
N GLN A 498 -10.69 39.54 -2.12
CA GLN A 498 -11.88 40.35 -2.41
C GLN A 498 -11.86 40.80 -3.88
N GLU A 499 -12.59 40.07 -4.72
CA GLU A 499 -13.48 40.60 -5.76
C GLU A 499 -14.54 39.54 -6.10
#